data_AF-A0A6V8NSB0-F1
#
_entry.id   AF-A0A6V8NSB0-F1
#
_cell.length_a   1.000
_cell.length_b   1.000
_cell.length_c   1.000
_cell.angle_alpha   90.00
_cell.angle_beta   90.00
_cell.angle_gamma   90.00
#
_symmetry.space_group_name_H-M   'P 1'
#
loop_
_entity.id
_entity.type
_entity.pdbx_description
1 polymer ?
#
loop_
_entity_poly.entity_id
_entity_poly.type
_entity_poly.pdbx_seq_one_letter_code
_entity_poly.pdbx_strand_id
1 'polypeptide(L)'
;LDDFRMRRKTYTELYNVFANIFPTILERELDLVFLQHTPLDFQYNVIVKDKVLYQRNSQFRVDYEEQVLNEYLDSKPVVDYFDQVFLERLA
;
A
#
# COMPACT_ATOMS: atom_id res chain seq x y z
N LEU A 1 5.36 2.05 -22.02
CA LEU A 1 4.18 1.31 -22.55
C LEU A 1 4.19 -0.16 -22.12
N ASP A 2 5.35 -0.82 -22.07
CA ASP A 2 5.45 -2.25 -21.70
C ASP A 2 5.20 -2.54 -20.21
N ASP A 3 5.69 -1.69 -19.31
CA ASP A 3 5.53 -1.86 -17.86
C ASP A 3 4.05 -1.91 -17.42
N PHE A 4 3.21 -0.99 -17.92
CA PHE A 4 1.79 -0.97 -17.58
C PHE A 4 1.02 -2.21 -18.08
N ARG A 5 1.38 -2.74 -19.26
CA ARG A 5 0.80 -3.98 -19.78
C ARG A 5 1.19 -5.18 -18.92
N MET A 6 2.46 -5.25 -18.52
CA MET A 6 2.96 -6.31 -17.66
C MET A 6 2.28 -6.28 -16.29
N ARG A 7 2.17 -5.10 -15.67
CA ARG A 7 1.45 -4.94 -14.38
C ARG A 7 0.01 -5.39 -14.45
N ARG A 8 -0.73 -5.01 -15.50
CA ARG A 8 -2.13 -5.43 -15.66
C ARG A 8 -2.24 -6.95 -15.79
N LYS A 9 -1.36 -7.57 -16.58
CA LYS A 9 -1.33 -9.02 -16.73
C LYS A 9 -1.08 -9.70 -15.38
N THR A 10 -0.04 -9.27 -14.65
CA THR A 10 0.27 -9.81 -13.31
C THR A 10 -0.89 -9.60 -12.34
N TYR A 11 -1.54 -8.43 -12.37
CA TYR A 11 -2.72 -8.16 -11.55
C TYR A 11 -3.83 -9.17 -11.81
N THR A 12 -4.20 -9.36 -13.09
CA THR A 12 -5.27 -10.28 -13.48
C THR A 12 -4.93 -11.72 -13.08
N GLU A 13 -3.68 -12.15 -13.27
CA GLU A 13 -3.23 -13.49 -12.88
C GLU A 13 -3.35 -13.71 -11.36
N LEU A 14 -2.86 -12.77 -10.56
CA LEU A 14 -2.96 -12.84 -9.10
C LEU A 14 -4.42 -12.77 -8.62
N TYR A 15 -5.20 -11.84 -9.17
CA TYR A 15 -6.60 -11.69 -8.83
C TYR A 15 -7.37 -12.98 -9.10
N ASN A 16 -7.16 -13.63 -10.24
CA ASN A 16 -7.83 -14.89 -10.56
C ASN A 16 -7.46 -16.02 -9.58
N VAL A 17 -6.22 -16.07 -9.09
CA VAL A 17 -5.82 -17.06 -8.07
C VAL A 17 -6.56 -16.80 -6.77
N PHE A 18 -6.58 -15.55 -6.32
CA PHE A 18 -7.12 -15.17 -5.01
C PHE A 18 -8.65 -15.07 -4.98
N ALA A 19 -9.29 -14.67 -6.08
CA ALA A 19 -10.73 -14.57 -6.21
C ALA A 19 -11.44 -15.94 -6.15
N ASN A 20 -10.72 -17.03 -6.40
CA ASN A 20 -11.26 -18.39 -6.18
C ASN A 20 -11.15 -18.85 -4.72
N ILE A 21 -10.40 -18.14 -3.88
CA ILE A 21 -10.10 -18.53 -2.49
C ILE A 21 -10.88 -17.65 -1.51
N PHE A 22 -10.81 -16.33 -1.67
CA PHE A 22 -11.31 -15.39 -0.66
C PHE A 22 -12.84 -15.27 -0.56
N PRO A 23 -13.62 -15.21 -1.65
CA PRO A 23 -15.08 -15.16 -1.54
C PRO A 23 -15.67 -16.39 -0.86
N THR A 24 -15.03 -17.55 -1.03
CA THR A 24 -15.47 -18.82 -0.42
C THR A 24 -15.14 -18.91 1.07
N ILE A 25 -14.11 -18.19 1.53
CA ILE A 25 -13.61 -18.28 2.92
C ILE A 25 -14.02 -17.07 3.77
N LEU A 26 -14.11 -15.89 3.18
CA LEU A 26 -14.30 -14.62 3.90
C LEU A 26 -15.62 -13.91 3.60
N GLU A 27 -16.44 -14.40 2.66
CA GLU A 27 -17.71 -13.77 2.22
C GLU A 27 -17.56 -12.27 1.87
N ARG A 28 -16.38 -11.85 1.42
CA ARG A 28 -16.04 -10.46 1.11
C ARG A 28 -15.42 -10.34 -0.27
N GLU A 29 -15.66 -9.20 -0.90
CA GLU A 29 -14.99 -8.84 -2.14
C GLU A 29 -13.49 -8.70 -1.89
N LEU A 30 -12.70 -9.29 -2.79
CA LEU A 30 -11.26 -9.15 -2.79
C LEU A 30 -10.89 -7.82 -3.44
N ASP A 31 -10.24 -6.94 -2.67
CA ASP A 31 -9.50 -5.82 -3.21
C ASP A 31 -8.00 -6.17 -3.23
N LEU A 32 -7.39 -6.08 -4.39
CA LEU A 32 -5.96 -6.32 -4.59
C LEU A 32 -5.31 -4.99 -4.97
N VAL A 33 -4.26 -4.62 -4.24
CA VAL A 33 -3.49 -3.40 -4.50
C VAL A 33 -2.00 -3.70 -4.61
N PHE A 34 -1.32 -2.97 -5.49
CA PHE A 34 0.14 -2.95 -5.54
C PHE A 34 0.65 -1.84 -4.64
N LEU A 35 1.10 -2.19 -3.44
CA LEU A 35 1.43 -1.24 -2.38
C LEU A 35 2.49 -0.22 -2.82
N GLN A 36 3.49 -0.62 -3.60
CA GLN A 36 4.53 0.26 -4.13
C GLN A 36 4.01 1.38 -5.08
N HIS A 37 2.72 1.37 -5.42
CA HIS A 37 2.08 2.35 -6.29
C HIS A 37 0.94 3.12 -5.59
N THR A 38 0.70 2.87 -4.30
CA THR A 38 -0.28 3.62 -3.52
C THR A 38 0.35 4.89 -2.94
N PRO A 39 -0.45 5.89 -2.53
CA PRO A 39 0.07 7.05 -1.79
C PRO A 39 0.89 6.64 -0.57
N LEU A 40 1.90 7.43 -0.22
CA LEU A 40 2.84 7.15 0.86
C LEU A 40 2.13 6.90 2.20
N ASP A 41 1.11 7.69 2.53
CA ASP A 41 0.30 7.51 3.75
C ASP A 41 -0.39 6.14 3.79
N PHE A 42 -0.85 5.64 2.65
CA PHE A 42 -1.46 4.31 2.56
C PHE A 42 -0.41 3.23 2.77
N GLN A 43 0.76 3.37 2.13
CA GLN A 43 1.89 2.45 2.33
C GLN A 43 2.29 2.38 3.81
N TYR A 44 2.48 3.54 4.44
CA TYR A 44 2.83 3.66 5.86
C TYR A 44 1.80 2.97 6.76
N ASN A 45 0.51 3.22 6.54
CA ASN A 45 -0.54 2.59 7.33
C ASN A 45 -0.51 1.06 7.24
N VAL A 46 -0.30 0.51 6.04
CA VAL A 46 -0.23 -0.94 5.83
C VAL A 46 0.98 -1.54 6.54
N ILE A 47 2.18 -0.96 6.40
CA ILE A 47 3.39 -1.54 7.00
C ILE A 47 3.39 -1.47 8.55
N VAL A 48 2.68 -0.50 9.14
CA VAL A 48 2.63 -0.34 10.60
C VAL A 48 1.49 -1.14 11.24
N LYS A 49 0.33 -1.24 10.60
CA LYS A 49 -0.90 -1.73 11.23
C LYS A 49 -1.30 -3.13 10.77
N ASP A 50 -0.94 -3.52 9.55
CA ASP A 50 -1.43 -4.76 8.97
C ASP A 50 -0.49 -5.95 9.19
N LYS A 51 -1.01 -7.14 8.90
CA LYS A 51 -0.31 -8.42 9.12
C LYS A 51 0.22 -8.97 7.82
N VAL A 52 1.51 -9.30 7.80
CA VAL A 52 2.14 -10.02 6.68
C VAL A 52 1.64 -11.47 6.64
N LEU A 53 1.04 -11.85 5.52
CA LEU A 53 0.59 -13.22 5.25
C LEU A 53 1.66 -14.06 4.56
N TYR A 54 2.48 -13.45 3.72
CA TYR A 54 3.54 -14.11 2.97
C TYR A 54 4.69 -13.14 2.68
N GLN A 55 5.92 -13.64 2.81
CA GLN A 55 7.13 -12.98 2.34
C GLN A 55 8.10 -14.04 1.84
N ARG A 56 8.72 -13.80 0.68
CA ARG A 56 9.78 -14.69 0.16
C ARG A 56 11.17 -14.29 0.65
N ASN A 57 11.44 -12.99 0.72
CA ASN A 57 12.71 -12.42 1.13
C ASN A 57 12.46 -11.40 2.23
N SER A 58 12.96 -11.68 3.43
CA SER A 58 12.80 -10.79 4.59
C SER A 58 13.60 -9.50 4.44
N GLN A 59 14.77 -9.53 3.81
CA GLN A 59 15.59 -8.34 3.61
C GLN A 59 14.87 -7.35 2.70
N PHE A 60 14.35 -7.83 1.56
CA PHE A 60 13.57 -6.99 0.64
C PHE A 60 12.41 -6.28 1.35
N ARG A 61 11.72 -6.99 2.26
CA ARG A 61 10.65 -6.39 3.05
C ARG A 61 11.17 -5.32 3.99
N VAL A 62 12.22 -5.61 4.76
CA VAL A 62 12.81 -4.66 5.72
C VAL A 62 13.28 -3.40 4.99
N ASP A 63 13.96 -3.55 3.85
CA ASP A 63 14.42 -2.41 3.03
C ASP A 63 13.24 -1.54 2.56
N TYR A 64 12.15 -2.18 2.13
CA TYR A 64 10.93 -1.49 1.71
C TYR A 64 10.23 -0.77 2.87
N GLU A 65 10.09 -1.43 4.03
CA GLU A 65 9.48 -0.84 5.21
C GLU A 65 10.30 0.34 5.75
N GLU A 66 11.64 0.22 5.75
CA GLU A 66 12.55 1.29 6.12
C GLU A 66 12.40 2.50 5.18
N GLN A 67 12.37 2.25 3.86
CA GLN A 67 12.19 3.32 2.88
C GLN A 67 10.88 4.09 3.12
N VAL A 68 9.75 3.37 3.22
CA VAL A 68 8.43 3.97 3.45
C VAL A 68 8.37 4.73 4.77
N LEU A 69 8.96 4.17 5.83
CA LEU A 69 9.00 4.80 7.15
C LEU A 69 9.77 6.13 7.10
N ASN A 70 10.95 6.13 6.49
CA ASN A 70 11.79 7.33 6.39
C ASN A 70 11.09 8.41 5.56
N GLU A 71 10.58 8.06 4.36
CA GLU A 71 9.88 9.01 3.50
C GLU A 71 8.63 9.61 4.19
N TYR A 72 7.87 8.79 4.91
CA TYR A 72 6.70 9.25 5.66
C TYR A 72 7.10 10.21 6.80
N LEU A 73 8.11 9.87 7.58
CA LEU A 73 8.57 10.70 8.69
C LEU A 73 9.17 12.03 8.22
N ASP A 74 9.87 12.04 7.09
CA ASP A 74 10.44 13.26 6.50
C ASP A 74 9.35 14.22 5.98
N SER A 75 8.27 13.67 5.42
CA SER A 75 7.17 14.45 4.82
C SER A 75 6.10 14.87 5.83
N LYS A 76 5.86 14.07 6.87
CA LYS A 76 4.77 14.26 7.84
C LYS A 76 4.72 15.67 8.46
N PRO A 77 5.82 16.29 8.93
CA PRO A 77 5.76 17.61 9.53
C PRO A 77 5.23 18.69 8.57
N VAL A 78 5.55 18.58 7.28
CA VAL A 78 5.10 19.53 6.25
C VAL A 78 3.62 19.33 5.95
N VAL A 79 3.18 18.06 5.84
CA VAL A 79 1.77 17.72 5.65
C VAL A 79 0.93 18.21 6.83
N ASP A 80 1.36 17.91 8.06
CA ASP A 80 0.65 18.31 9.27
C ASP A 80 0.54 19.86 9.38
N TYR A 81 1.59 20.59 9.02
CA TYR A 81 1.55 22.06 8.97
C TYR A 81 0.56 22.58 7.92
N PHE A 82 0.57 21.99 6.72
CA PHE A 82 -0.36 22.38 5.67
C PHE A 82 -1.81 22.13 6.09
N ASP A 83 -2.08 20.96 6.67
CA ASP A 83 -3.40 20.59 7.16
C ASP A 83 -3.88 21.55 8.26
N GLN A 84 -3.01 21.91 9.19
CA GLN A 84 -3.32 22.89 10.24
C GLN A 84 -3.72 24.24 9.63
N VAL A 85 -2.89 24.81 8.76
CA VAL A 85 -3.16 26.11 8.12
C VAL A 85 -4.42 26.06 7.26
N PHE A 86 -4.68 24.94 6.60
CA PHE A 86 -5.88 24.75 5.79
C PHE A 86 -7.15 24.73 6.67
N LEU A 87 -7.12 23.99 7.77
CA LEU A 87 -8.25 23.90 8.70
C LEU A 87 -8.53 25.25 9.41
N GLU A 88 -7.49 25.99 9.79
CA GLU A 88 -7.63 27.33 10.38
C GLU A 88 -8.32 28.34 9.45
N ARG A 89 -8.21 28.17 8.13
CA ARG A 89 -8.85 29.04 7.14
C ARG A 89 -10.31 28.66 6.83
N LEU A 90 -10.71 27.44 7.17
CA LEU A 90 -12.07 26.94 6.97
C LEU A 90 -12.98 27.19 8.19
N ALA A 91 -12.41 27.50 9.35
CA ALA A 91 -13.11 27.86 10.58
C ALA A 91 -13.49 29.35 10.61
#